data_AF-H1VBM1-F1
#
_entry.id   AF-H1VBM1-F1
#
_cell.length_a   1.000
_cell.length_b   1.000
_cell.length_c   1.000
_cell.angle_alpha   90.00
_cell.angle_beta   90.00
_cell.angle_gamma   90.00
#
_symmetry.space_group_name_H-M   'P 1'
#
loop_
_entity.id
_entity.type
_entity.pdbx_description
1 polymer ?
#
loop_
_entity_poly.entity_id
_entity_poly.type
_entity_poly.pdbx_seq_one_letter_code
_entity_poly.pdbx_strand_id
1 'polypeptide(L)'
;MCEVFIYKHIKCGCVWGEIAVPCGPGMGYTTCGQFGSGIAKRPLRLQKAEHRPCPTHDMYGLYDGNQMRAIKKITHGVKIGTGPSKQDAGVEVACCAVM
;
A
#
# COMPACT_ATOMS: atom_id res chain seq x y z
N MET A 1 -0.20 10.13 -13.18
CA MET A 1 0.26 9.73 -11.83
C MET A 1 -0.72 8.71 -11.31
N CYS A 2 -0.27 7.58 -10.74
CA CYS A 2 -1.17 6.46 -10.41
C CYS A 2 -1.90 6.66 -9.08
N GLU A 3 -3.13 6.14 -9.01
CA GLU A 3 -3.99 6.16 -7.84
C GLU A 3 -4.26 4.74 -7.35
N VAL A 4 -4.23 4.59 -6.02
CA VAL A 4 -4.42 3.32 -5.32
C VAL A 4 -5.39 3.53 -4.17
N PHE A 5 -6.33 2.59 -4.02
CA PHE A 5 -7.13 2.48 -2.82
C PHE A 5 -6.54 1.44 -1.88
N ILE A 6 -6.50 1.75 -0.58
CA ILE A 6 -6.23 0.75 0.45
C ILE A 6 -7.53 0.29 1.05
N TYR A 7 -7.65 -1.02 1.24
CA TYR A 7 -8.76 -1.64 1.92
C TYR A 7 -8.27 -2.41 3.14
N LYS A 8 -9.05 -2.36 4.22
CA LYS A 8 -8.91 -3.23 5.39
C LYS A 8 -10.18 -4.06 5.54
N HIS A 9 -10.06 -5.38 5.46
CA HIS A 9 -11.22 -6.26 5.66
C HIS A 9 -11.65 -6.23 7.13
N ILE A 10 -12.95 -6.07 7.38
CA ILE A 10 -13.46 -5.92 8.75
C ILE A 10 -13.38 -7.20 9.58
N LYS A 11 -13.48 -8.38 8.95
CA LYS A 11 -13.51 -9.66 9.68
C LYS A 11 -12.12 -10.20 10.00
N CYS A 12 -11.23 -10.24 9.00
CA CYS A 12 -9.90 -10.83 9.13
C CYS A 12 -8.78 -9.80 9.33
N GLY A 13 -9.09 -8.50 9.23
CA GLY A 13 -8.12 -7.41 9.45
C GLY A 13 -7.06 -7.25 8.37
N CYS A 14 -6.99 -8.15 7.37
CA CYS A 14 -6.04 -8.06 6.27
C CYS A 14 -6.17 -6.74 5.52
N VAL A 15 -5.03 -6.21 5.11
CA VAL A 15 -4.93 -4.96 4.36
C VAL A 15 -4.34 -5.24 2.99
N TRP A 16 -4.90 -4.62 1.96
CA TRP A 16 -4.36 -4.67 0.60
C TRP A 16 -4.58 -3.35 -0.09
N GLY A 17 -3.81 -3.13 -1.16
CA GLY A 17 -4.04 -2.05 -2.09
C GLY A 17 -4.56 -2.57 -3.43
N GLU A 18 -5.36 -1.75 -4.11
CA GLU A 18 -5.89 -1.99 -5.46
C GLU A 18 -5.61 -0.75 -6.33
N ILE A 19 -5.12 -0.96 -7.55
CA ILE A 19 -4.88 0.11 -8.53
C ILE A 19 -6.23 0.64 -9.02
N ALA A 20 -6.52 1.91 -8.71
CA ALA A 20 -7.73 2.60 -9.16
C ALA A 20 -7.49 3.26 -10.53
N VAL A 21 -6.36 3.96 -10.66
CA VAL A 21 -5.95 4.61 -11.91
C VAL A 21 -4.49 4.20 -12.18
N PRO A 22 -4.23 3.39 -13.21
CA PRO A 22 -2.87 3.00 -13.54
C PRO A 22 -2.09 4.18 -14.10
N CYS A 23 -0.76 4.14 -13.99
CA CYS A 23 0.09 5.21 -14.53
C CYS A 23 0.15 5.19 -16.08
N GLY A 24 -0.27 4.09 -16.70
CA GLY A 24 -0.35 3.86 -18.15
C GLY A 24 -1.06 2.52 -18.45
N PRO A 25 -1.38 2.23 -19.73
CA PRO A 25 -2.05 0.99 -20.11
C PRO A 25 -1.26 -0.26 -19.67
N GLY A 26 -1.92 -1.19 -18.99
CA GLY A 26 -1.31 -2.41 -18.46
C GLY A 26 -0.37 -2.21 -17.26
N MET A 27 -0.22 -0.97 -16.77
CA MET A 27 0.64 -0.69 -15.63
C MET A 27 -0.04 -0.95 -14.28
N GLY A 28 0.70 -1.45 -13.31
CA GLY A 28 0.20 -1.80 -11.98
C GLY A 28 1.31 -1.81 -10.94
N TYR A 29 1.16 -2.58 -9.86
CA TYR A 29 2.12 -2.68 -8.77
C TYR A 29 3.51 -3.14 -9.20
N THR A 30 3.61 -4.00 -10.21
CA THR A 30 4.89 -4.58 -10.63
C THR A 30 5.62 -3.66 -11.61
N THR A 31 4.89 -2.90 -12.41
CA THR A 31 5.45 -2.08 -13.50
C THR A 31 5.52 -0.59 -13.18
N CYS A 32 4.82 -0.14 -12.13
CA CYS A 32 4.88 1.24 -11.68
C CYS A 32 6.17 1.54 -10.89
N GLY A 33 6.97 2.52 -11.33
CA GLY A 33 8.17 2.96 -10.60
C GLY A 33 7.90 3.51 -9.18
N GLN A 34 6.66 3.90 -8.86
CA GLN A 34 6.27 4.32 -7.51
C GLN A 34 6.09 3.13 -6.55
N PHE A 35 5.75 1.94 -7.06
CA PHE A 35 5.45 0.76 -6.24
C PHE A 35 6.40 -0.41 -6.47
N GLY A 36 7.16 -0.42 -7.57
CA GLY A 36 8.05 -1.51 -7.97
C GLY A 36 9.17 -1.79 -6.95
N SER A 37 9.51 -0.80 -6.11
CA SER A 37 10.41 -0.96 -4.97
C SER A 37 9.77 -1.63 -3.74
N GLY A 38 8.47 -1.90 -3.79
CA GLY A 38 7.68 -2.46 -2.67
C GLY A 38 7.24 -1.42 -1.63
N ILE A 39 7.55 -0.13 -1.83
CA ILE A 39 7.26 0.93 -0.87
C ILE A 39 6.34 1.97 -1.51
N ALA A 40 5.12 2.12 -0.97
CA ALA A 40 4.20 3.18 -1.35
C ALA A 40 4.45 4.44 -0.50
N LYS A 41 4.73 5.59 -1.13
CA LYS A 41 5.13 6.83 -0.45
C LYS A 41 4.01 7.84 -0.16
N ARG A 42 2.78 7.64 -0.67
CA ARG A 42 1.67 8.59 -0.48
C ARG A 42 0.70 8.16 0.63
N PRO A 43 0.01 9.13 1.26
CA PRO A 43 -1.08 8.82 2.16
C PRO A 43 -2.18 8.15 1.35
N LEU A 44 -2.26 6.83 1.49
CA LEU A 44 -3.30 6.04 0.86
C LEU A 44 -4.50 6.05 1.80
N ARG A 45 -5.65 6.51 1.29
CA ARG A 45 -6.89 6.50 2.07
C ARG A 45 -7.28 5.06 2.35
N LEU A 46 -7.22 4.67 3.63
CA LEU A 46 -7.66 3.36 4.09
C LEU A 46 -9.18 3.36 4.20
N GLN A 47 -9.80 2.47 3.45
CA GLN A 47 -11.24 2.24 3.44
C GLN A 47 -11.55 0.89 4.10
N LYS A 48 -12.68 0.80 4.80
CA LYS A 48 -13.16 -0.48 5.33
C LYS A 48 -13.79 -1.28 4.19
N ALA A 49 -13.36 -2.54 4.05
CA ALA A 49 -13.91 -3.49 3.11
C ALA A 49 -14.81 -4.47 3.86
N GLU A 50 -16.13 -4.24 3.81
CA GLU A 50 -17.12 -5.11 4.46
C GLU A 50 -17.58 -6.25 3.54
N HIS A 51 -17.76 -5.95 2.26
CA HIS A 51 -18.33 -6.85 1.27
C HIS A 51 -17.32 -7.23 0.16
N ARG A 52 -16.04 -6.89 0.33
CA ARG A 52 -14.97 -7.23 -0.65
C ARG A 52 -14.22 -8.48 -0.20
N PRO A 53 -13.93 -9.43 -1.10
CA PRO A 53 -13.18 -10.63 -0.75
C PRO A 53 -11.75 -10.27 -0.34
N CYS A 54 -11.31 -10.82 0.79
CA CYS A 54 -9.96 -10.70 1.26
C CYS A 54 -9.01 -11.49 0.32
N PRO A 55 -7.96 -10.86 -0.23
CA PRO A 55 -7.03 -11.53 -1.14
C PRO A 55 -6.25 -12.67 -0.48
N THR A 56 -6.05 -12.62 0.85
CA THR A 56 -5.28 -13.63 1.59
C THR A 56 -6.14 -14.81 2.02
N HIS A 57 -7.37 -14.57 2.48
CA HIS A 57 -8.22 -15.61 3.06
C HIS A 57 -9.32 -16.09 2.10
N ASP A 58 -10.06 -15.17 1.47
CA ASP A 58 -11.19 -15.54 0.60
C ASP A 58 -10.73 -15.94 -0.79
N MET A 59 -9.68 -15.29 -1.29
CA MET A 59 -9.09 -15.60 -2.60
C MET A 59 -7.91 -16.57 -2.50
N TYR A 60 -7.48 -16.97 -1.30
CA TYR A 60 -6.33 -17.88 -1.08
C TYR A 60 -5.04 -17.47 -1.82
N GLY A 61 -4.82 -16.17 -2.02
CA GLY A 61 -3.67 -15.67 -2.80
C GLY A 61 -3.85 -15.71 -4.32
N LEU A 62 -4.98 -16.21 -4.82
CA LEU A 62 -5.33 -16.26 -6.25
C LEU A 62 -5.93 -14.91 -6.68
N TYR A 63 -5.09 -13.90 -6.81
CA TYR A 63 -5.45 -12.59 -7.36
C TYR A 63 -4.32 -12.06 -8.23
N ASP A 64 -4.64 -11.15 -9.16
CA ASP A 64 -3.61 -10.49 -9.96
C ASP A 64 -2.76 -9.57 -9.07
N GLY A 65 -1.53 -10.01 -8.80
CA GLY A 65 -0.53 -9.27 -8.01
C GLY A 65 -0.10 -7.93 -8.62
N ASN A 66 -0.40 -7.69 -9.89
CA ASN A 66 -0.16 -6.43 -10.58
C ASN A 66 -1.32 -5.44 -10.37
N GLN A 67 -2.57 -5.91 -10.28
CA GLN A 67 -3.73 -5.06 -10.01
C GLN A 67 -3.98 -4.84 -8.51
N MET A 68 -3.73 -5.85 -7.69
CA MET A 68 -4.00 -5.90 -6.26
C MET A 68 -2.78 -6.43 -5.53
N ARG A 69 -2.47 -5.92 -4.34
CA ARG A 69 -1.33 -6.42 -3.55
C ARG A 69 -1.60 -6.36 -2.06
N ALA A 70 -1.37 -7.48 -1.37
CA ALA A 70 -1.45 -7.54 0.09
C ALA A 70 -0.38 -6.65 0.74
N ILE A 71 -0.79 -5.86 1.73
CA ILE A 71 0.09 -4.97 2.48
C ILE A 71 0.47 -5.69 3.78
N LYS A 72 1.76 -6.03 3.90
CA LYS A 72 2.29 -6.75 5.07
C LYS A 72 2.55 -5.86 6.27
N LYS A 73 2.87 -4.58 6.04
CA LYS A 73 3.21 -3.63 7.11
C LYS A 73 2.88 -2.20 6.66
N ILE A 74 2.20 -1.46 7.53
CA ILE A 74 2.05 -0.01 7.44
C ILE A 74 2.91 0.57 8.56
N THR A 75 3.77 1.54 8.24
CA THR A 75 4.61 2.21 9.24
C THR A 75 4.33 3.70 9.16
N HIS A 76 4.10 4.32 10.32
CA HIS A 76 3.97 5.77 10.45
C HIS A 76 5.27 6.32 11.02
N GLY A 77 5.75 7.42 10.47
CA GLY A 77 6.99 8.06 10.91
C GLY A 77 7.06 9.49 10.41
N VAL A 78 7.79 10.33 11.15
CA VAL A 78 8.08 11.70 10.75
C VAL A 78 9.55 11.75 10.36
N LYS A 79 9.81 12.13 9.10
CA LYS A 79 11.15 12.28 8.57
C LYS A 79 11.32 13.69 8.05
N ILE A 80 12.40 14.34 8.46
CA ILE A 80 12.83 15.63 7.92
C ILE A 80 13.89 15.33 6.86
N GLY A 81 13.53 15.43 5.58
CA GLY A 81 14.39 15.05 4.48
C GLY A 81 13.70 15.05 3.11
N THR A 82 14.34 14.40 2.14
CA THR A 82 13.89 14.38 0.73
C THR A 82 12.77 13.39 0.45
N GLY A 83 12.36 12.57 1.43
CA GLY A 83 11.24 11.66 1.28
C GLY A 83 10.98 10.78 2.51
N PRO A 84 9.84 10.06 2.52
CA PRO A 84 9.38 9.26 3.65
C PRO A 84 10.01 7.85 3.73
N SER A 85 10.78 7.40 2.74
CA SER A 85 11.45 6.09 2.78
C SER A 85 12.70 6.13 3.65
N LYS A 86 13.05 5.00 4.28
CA LYS A 86 14.35 4.81 4.96
C LYS A 86 15.55 5.03 4.03
N GLN A 87 15.37 4.76 2.74
CA GLN A 87 16.40 4.92 1.71
C GLN A 87 16.53 6.36 1.21
N ASP A 88 15.55 7.23 1.48
CA ASP A 88 15.62 8.64 1.09
C ASP A 88 16.59 9.39 2.03
N ALA A 89 17.24 10.46 1.58
CA ALA A 89 18.13 11.24 2.44
C ALA A 89 17.31 12.02 3.49
N GLY A 90 17.69 11.97 4.77
CA GLY A 90 17.02 12.73 5.82
C GLY A 90 17.25 12.21 7.22
N VAL A 91 16.87 13.01 8.22
CA VAL A 91 16.92 12.66 9.64
C VAL A 91 15.56 12.11 10.07
N GLU A 92 15.54 10.89 10.60
CA GLU A 92 14.35 10.26 11.16
C GLU A 92 14.14 10.75 12.60
N VAL A 93 13.02 11.40 12.88
CA VAL A 93 12.59 11.69 14.25
C VAL A 93 11.56 10.64 14.61
N ALA A 94 11.99 9.61 15.35
CA ALA A 94 11.09 8.57 15.83
C ALA A 94 10.17 9.15 16.91
N CYS A 95 9.02 9.69 16.51
CA CYS A 95 7.95 9.94 17.45
C CYS A 95 7.30 8.59 17.77
N CYS A 96 7.52 8.08 18.98
CA CYS A 96 6.90 6.86 19.50
C CYS A 96 5.38 7.00 19.55
N ALA A 97 4.69 6.79 18.42
CA ALA A 97 3.25 6.58 18.39
C ALA A 97 3.02 5.11 18.00
N VAL A 98 2.93 4.27 19.02
CA VAL A 98 2.41 2.92 18.92
C VAL A 98 0.89 3.04 18.74
N MET A 99 0.38 2.64 17.56
CA MET A 99 -0.98 2.12 17.37
C MET A 99 -1.06 1.31 16.08
#